data_AF-K0VBB5-F1
#
_entry.id   AF-K0VBB5-F1
#
_cell.length_a   1.000
_cell.length_b   1.000
_cell.length_c   1.000
_cell.angle_alpha   90.00
_cell.angle_beta   90.00
_cell.angle_gamma   90.00
#
_symmetry.space_group_name_H-M   'P 1'
#
loop_
_entity.id
_entity.type
_entity.pdbx_description
1 polymer ?
#
loop_
_entity_poly.entity_id
_entity_poly.type
_entity_poly.pdbx_seq_one_letter_code
_entity_poly.pdbx_strand_id
1 'polypeptide(L)'
;EGPIEGDRKVCRVKECSMGNLVADAILDRTKNQGVTIAVQNGGGLRASIDGGDVTQGEVITVLPFQNTLATFEATGADIAKALENGVSQIDQGAGRFPQVAGLKFSFDQSKSVGSRVSDIKVKEGDNFAPID
;
A
#
# COMPACT_ATOMS: atom_id res chain seq x y z
N GLU A 1 -9.10 16.54 14.47
CA GLU A 1 -8.27 15.48 13.86
C GLU A 1 -7.45 16.10 12.73
N GLY A 2 -6.25 15.57 12.46
CA GLY A 2 -5.34 16.13 11.43
C GLY A 2 -5.66 15.62 10.01
N PRO A 3 -5.00 16.16 8.97
CA PRO A 3 -5.23 15.73 7.59
C PRO A 3 -4.76 14.29 7.34
N ILE A 4 -5.42 13.60 6.41
CA ILE A 4 -4.99 12.30 5.89
C ILE A 4 -4.17 12.56 4.62
N GLU A 5 -2.85 12.46 4.74
CA GLU A 5 -1.87 12.74 3.69
C GLU A 5 -1.93 11.73 2.53
N GLY A 6 -2.26 12.24 1.34
CA GLY A 6 -2.39 11.54 0.07
C GLY A 6 -1.56 12.12 -1.08
N ASP A 7 -0.65 13.08 -0.82
CA ASP A 7 0.16 13.72 -1.86
C ASP A 7 1.10 12.71 -2.54
N ARG A 8 1.20 12.82 -3.86
CA ARG A 8 2.05 11.95 -4.69
C ARG A 8 3.53 11.95 -4.29
N LYS A 9 4.04 13.05 -3.72
CA LYS A 9 5.43 13.19 -3.23
C LYS A 9 5.66 12.41 -1.94
N VAL A 10 4.59 11.94 -1.29
CA VAL A 10 4.65 11.12 -0.07
C VAL A 10 4.28 9.69 -0.43
N CYS A 11 3.04 9.46 -0.89
CA CYS A 11 2.49 8.11 -1.11
C CYS A 11 3.16 7.31 -2.22
N ARG A 12 4.03 7.91 -3.04
CA ARG A 12 4.76 7.21 -4.11
C ARG A 12 6.21 6.93 -3.79
N VAL A 13 6.69 7.32 -2.61
CA VAL A 13 8.10 7.19 -2.22
C VAL A 13 8.29 6.71 -0.79
N LYS A 14 7.24 6.70 0.02
CA LYS A 14 7.24 6.18 1.39
C LYS A 14 5.83 5.86 1.85
N GLU A 15 5.73 5.28 3.04
CA GLU A 15 4.47 5.12 3.77
C GLU A 15 3.75 6.47 3.93
N CYS A 16 2.43 6.47 3.70
CA CYS A 16 1.59 7.65 3.89
C CYS A 16 0.27 7.26 4.59
N SER A 17 -0.32 8.20 5.34
CA SER A 17 -1.54 7.92 6.10
C SER A 17 -2.74 7.57 5.23
N MET A 18 -2.87 8.14 4.03
CA MET A 18 -3.91 7.72 3.08
C MET A 18 -3.71 6.29 2.60
N GLY A 19 -2.44 5.89 2.41
CA GLY A 19 -2.06 4.53 2.04
C GLY A 19 -2.47 3.53 3.09
N ASN A 20 -2.16 3.82 4.36
CA ASN A 20 -2.54 3.00 5.50
C ASN A 20 -4.07 2.89 5.61
N LEU A 21 -4.78 4.02 5.57
CA LEU A 21 -6.23 4.05 5.66
C LEU A 21 -6.91 3.18 4.58
N VAL A 22 -6.50 3.35 3.31
CA VAL A 22 -7.11 2.63 2.20
C VAL A 22 -6.71 1.15 2.24
N ALA A 23 -5.46 0.81 2.52
CA ALA A 23 -5.02 -0.58 2.61
C ALA A 23 -5.71 -1.32 3.77
N ASP A 24 -5.87 -0.68 4.94
CA ASP A 24 -6.61 -1.22 6.07
C ASP A 24 -8.10 -1.42 5.73
N ALA A 25 -8.72 -0.46 5.02
CA ALA A 25 -10.10 -0.58 4.56
C ALA A 25 -10.31 -1.74 3.56
N ILE A 26 -9.34 -1.96 2.65
CA ILE A 26 -9.36 -3.12 1.74
C ILE A 26 -9.30 -4.42 2.55
N LEU A 27 -8.41 -4.50 3.53
CA LEU A 27 -8.24 -5.68 4.37
C LEU A 27 -9.49 -5.95 5.21
N ASP A 28 -10.06 -4.92 5.86
CA ASP A 28 -11.30 -5.05 6.63
C ASP A 28 -12.48 -5.52 5.76
N ARG A 29 -12.60 -4.98 4.54
CA ARG A 29 -13.67 -5.35 3.60
C ARG A 29 -13.60 -6.81 3.16
N THR A 30 -12.39 -7.37 3.11
CA THR A 30 -12.10 -8.71 2.58
C THR A 30 -11.80 -9.75 3.66
N LYS A 31 -11.77 -9.37 4.94
CA LYS A 31 -11.41 -10.25 6.07
C LYS A 31 -12.19 -11.58 6.12
N ASN A 32 -13.48 -11.55 5.77
CA ASN A 32 -14.34 -12.75 5.78
C ASN A 32 -13.99 -13.77 4.68
N GLN A 33 -13.08 -13.40 3.76
CA GLN A 33 -12.58 -14.27 2.69
C GLN A 33 -11.21 -14.88 3.05
N GLY A 34 -10.68 -14.61 4.25
CA GLY A 34 -9.36 -15.11 4.67
C GLY A 34 -8.18 -14.29 4.15
N VAL A 35 -8.42 -13.12 3.56
CA VAL A 35 -7.35 -12.21 3.08
C VAL A 35 -6.60 -11.62 4.28
N THR A 36 -5.27 -11.72 4.25
CA THR A 36 -4.37 -11.26 5.32
C THR A 36 -3.47 -10.10 4.92
N ILE A 37 -3.30 -9.86 3.61
CA ILE A 37 -2.45 -8.82 3.04
C ILE A 37 -3.29 -7.99 2.07
N ALA A 38 -3.13 -6.67 2.13
CA ALA A 38 -3.66 -5.75 1.13
C ALA A 38 -2.54 -4.88 0.54
N VAL A 39 -2.65 -4.59 -0.76
CA VAL A 39 -1.73 -3.71 -1.48
C VAL A 39 -2.53 -2.69 -2.25
N GLN A 40 -2.21 -1.40 -2.05
CA GLN A 40 -2.75 -0.26 -2.77
C GLN A 40 -1.58 0.50 -3.40
N ASN A 41 -1.54 0.64 -4.72
CA ASN A 41 -0.50 1.41 -5.35
C ASN A 41 -0.71 2.92 -5.11
N GLY A 42 0.34 3.66 -4.75
CA GLY A 42 0.27 5.10 -4.46
C GLY A 42 -0.15 5.98 -5.64
N GLY A 43 -0.12 5.45 -6.87
CA GLY A 43 -0.67 6.10 -8.06
C GLY A 43 -2.20 6.14 -8.10
N GLY A 44 -2.84 5.20 -7.40
CA GLY A 44 -4.29 5.11 -7.25
C GLY A 44 -4.86 6.11 -6.23
N LEU A 45 -4.02 6.62 -5.33
CA LEU A 45 -4.38 7.65 -4.33
C LEU A 45 -4.14 9.04 -4.94
N ARG A 46 -5.21 9.84 -5.05
CA ARG A 46 -5.19 11.05 -5.88
C ARG A 46 -5.31 12.36 -5.12
N ALA A 47 -5.67 12.32 -3.85
CA ALA A 47 -5.81 13.50 -3.00
C ALA A 47 -5.60 13.16 -1.53
N SER A 48 -5.30 14.20 -0.75
CA SER A 48 -5.41 14.19 0.71
C SER A 48 -6.86 14.48 1.13
N ILE A 49 -7.20 14.15 2.38
CA ILE A 49 -8.45 14.58 3.01
C ILE A 49 -8.10 15.54 4.14
N ASP A 50 -8.75 16.69 4.18
CA ASP A 50 -8.54 17.68 5.24
C ASP A 50 -9.16 17.20 6.56
N GLY A 51 -8.68 17.73 7.68
CA GLY A 51 -9.26 17.39 8.99
C GLY A 51 -10.70 17.90 9.11
N GLY A 52 -11.61 17.05 9.60
CA GLY A 52 -13.02 17.39 9.78
C GLY A 52 -13.94 16.31 9.25
N ASP A 53 -15.15 16.70 8.86
CA ASP A 53 -16.15 15.80 8.31
C ASP A 53 -15.73 15.32 6.92
N VAL A 54 -15.66 13.99 6.75
CA VAL A 54 -15.32 13.37 5.46
C VAL A 54 -16.56 13.22 4.60
N THR A 55 -16.52 13.78 3.40
CA THR A 55 -17.62 13.72 2.42
C THR A 55 -17.42 12.61 1.39
N GLN A 56 -18.52 12.16 0.76
CA GLN A 56 -18.44 11.22 -0.36
C GLN A 56 -17.65 11.80 -1.55
N GLY A 57 -17.74 13.12 -1.78
CA GLY A 57 -17.01 13.81 -2.85
C GLY A 57 -15.50 13.69 -2.67
N GLU A 58 -15.01 13.80 -1.43
CA GLU A 58 -13.60 13.60 -1.10
C GLU A 58 -13.17 12.15 -1.33
N VAL A 59 -13.97 11.17 -0.89
CA VAL A 59 -13.66 9.75 -1.14
C VAL A 59 -13.52 9.46 -2.64
N ILE A 60 -14.40 10.00 -3.48
CA ILE A 60 -14.33 9.87 -4.94
C ILE A 60 -13.09 10.59 -5.49
N THR A 61 -12.73 11.74 -4.92
CA THR A 61 -11.55 12.48 -5.32
C THR A 61 -10.27 11.72 -4.98
N VAL A 62 -10.22 11.00 -3.86
CA VAL A 62 -9.09 10.13 -3.49
C VAL A 62 -9.00 8.91 -4.41
N LEU A 63 -10.11 8.23 -4.70
CA LEU A 63 -10.19 6.98 -5.47
C LEU A 63 -11.07 7.12 -6.75
N PRO A 64 -10.65 7.91 -7.75
CA PRO A 64 -11.53 8.29 -8.86
C PRO A 64 -11.67 7.23 -9.97
N PHE A 65 -10.87 6.17 -9.94
CA PHE A 65 -10.75 5.23 -11.07
C PHE A 65 -11.77 4.10 -11.09
N GLN A 66 -12.68 4.04 -10.11
CA GLN A 66 -13.71 2.98 -10.01
C GLN A 66 -13.13 1.55 -10.08
N ASN A 67 -11.90 1.35 -9.63
CA ASN A 67 -11.29 0.04 -9.53
C ASN A 67 -12.06 -0.84 -8.53
N THR A 68 -12.10 -2.14 -8.79
CA THR A 68 -12.68 -3.13 -7.88
C THR A 68 -11.60 -3.87 -7.10
N LEU A 69 -11.96 -4.43 -5.94
CA LEU A 69 -11.06 -5.29 -5.18
C LEU A 69 -10.96 -6.66 -5.86
N ALA A 70 -9.73 -7.15 -6.04
CA ALA A 70 -9.44 -8.51 -6.48
C ALA A 70 -8.73 -9.26 -5.35
N THR A 71 -9.18 -10.48 -5.07
CA THR A 71 -8.63 -11.35 -4.04
C THR A 71 -8.12 -12.63 -4.69
N PHE A 72 -6.89 -13.01 -4.39
CA PHE A 72 -6.23 -14.19 -4.95
C PHE A 72 -5.16 -14.67 -3.98
N GLU A 73 -4.77 -15.94 -4.12
CA GLU A 73 -3.62 -16.50 -3.41
C GLU A 73 -2.33 -16.18 -4.18
N ALA A 74 -1.26 -15.90 -3.45
CA ALA A 74 0.06 -15.61 -4.00
C ALA A 74 1.13 -16.23 -3.11
N THR A 75 2.22 -16.69 -3.71
CA THR A 75 3.37 -17.17 -2.93
C THR A 75 4.15 -16.00 -2.33
N GLY A 76 4.92 -16.22 -1.27
CA GLY A 76 5.80 -15.18 -0.73
C GLY A 76 6.80 -14.63 -1.77
N ALA A 77 7.25 -15.49 -2.70
CA ALA A 77 8.07 -15.09 -3.84
C ALA A 77 7.34 -14.13 -4.80
N ASP A 78 6.04 -14.31 -5.03
CA ASP A 78 5.25 -13.40 -5.86
C ASP A 78 5.03 -12.06 -5.16
N ILE A 79 4.79 -12.07 -3.84
CA ILE A 79 4.72 -10.85 -3.03
C ILE A 79 6.05 -10.08 -3.08
N ALA A 80 7.19 -10.77 -2.91
CA ALA A 80 8.50 -10.15 -3.00
C ALA A 80 8.74 -9.49 -4.37
N LYS A 81 8.41 -10.18 -5.46
CA LYS A 81 8.49 -9.61 -6.82
C LYS A 81 7.56 -8.40 -7.02
N ALA A 82 6.36 -8.45 -6.46
CA ALA A 82 5.42 -7.34 -6.53
C ALA A 82 5.94 -6.10 -5.79
N LEU A 83 6.51 -6.28 -4.59
CA LEU A 83 7.14 -5.20 -3.83
C LEU A 83 8.36 -4.63 -4.54
N GLU A 84 9.23 -5.48 -5.11
CA GLU A 84 10.38 -5.06 -5.93
C GLU A 84 9.95 -4.22 -7.13
N ASN A 85 8.93 -4.66 -7.87
CA ASN A 85 8.35 -3.86 -8.94
C ASN A 85 7.81 -2.52 -8.40
N GLY A 86 7.16 -2.54 -7.25
CA GLY A 86 6.62 -1.33 -6.62
C GLY A 86 7.68 -0.28 -6.30
N VAL A 87 8.87 -0.68 -5.86
CA VAL A 87 9.99 0.24 -5.55
C VAL A 87 10.96 0.48 -6.70
N SER A 88 10.76 -0.17 -7.86
CA SER A 88 11.68 -0.13 -9.00
C SER A 88 11.86 1.24 -9.67
N GLN A 89 10.85 2.10 -9.60
CA GLN A 89 10.84 3.43 -10.24
C GLN A 89 10.56 4.55 -9.23
N ILE A 90 10.96 4.33 -7.98
CA ILE A 90 10.72 5.27 -6.89
C ILE A 90 11.36 6.64 -7.13
N ASP A 91 12.53 6.67 -7.77
CA ASP A 91 13.28 7.87 -8.13
C ASP A 91 12.53 8.78 -9.13
N GLN A 92 11.57 8.20 -9.87
CA GLN A 92 10.72 8.89 -10.83
C GLN A 92 9.36 9.31 -10.23
N GLY A 93 9.10 9.00 -8.96
CA GLY A 93 7.78 9.19 -8.34
C GLY A 93 6.68 8.39 -9.04
N ALA A 94 7.02 7.22 -9.58
CA ALA A 94 6.08 6.37 -10.30
C ALA A 94 4.95 5.90 -9.39
N GLY A 95 3.73 5.83 -9.92
CA GLY A 95 2.53 5.45 -9.17
C GLY A 95 2.45 3.99 -8.72
N ARG A 96 3.52 3.20 -8.89
CA ARG A 96 3.56 1.77 -8.59
C ARG A 96 4.01 1.45 -7.16
N PHE A 97 4.49 2.44 -6.40
CA PHE A 97 4.89 2.26 -5.01
C PHE A 97 3.76 1.63 -4.17
N PRO A 98 4.02 0.56 -3.42
CA PRO A 98 2.99 -0.16 -2.70
C PRO A 98 2.76 0.44 -1.32
N GLN A 99 1.54 0.91 -1.07
CA GLN A 99 1.00 1.09 0.27
C GLN A 99 0.39 -0.26 0.70
N VAL A 100 0.58 -0.67 1.94
CA VAL A 100 0.32 -2.05 2.37
C VAL A 100 -0.40 -2.11 3.71
N ALA A 101 -1.19 -3.16 3.89
CA ALA A 101 -1.71 -3.57 5.20
C ALA A 101 -1.49 -5.08 5.38
N GLY A 102 -1.32 -5.52 6.62
CA GLY A 102 -1.07 -6.93 6.95
C GLY A 102 0.36 -7.42 6.66
N LEU A 103 1.24 -6.58 6.13
CA LEU A 103 2.67 -6.84 6.02
C LEU A 103 3.49 -5.58 6.31
N LYS A 104 4.79 -5.77 6.54
CA LYS A 104 5.81 -4.72 6.60
C LYS A 104 6.99 -5.14 5.74
N PHE A 105 7.70 -4.19 5.15
CA PHE A 105 8.92 -4.45 4.40
C PHE A 105 9.85 -3.24 4.50
N SER A 106 11.14 -3.49 4.30
CA SER A 106 12.18 -2.47 4.14
C SER A 106 12.58 -2.39 2.67
N PHE A 107 13.09 -1.24 2.24
CA PHE A 107 13.75 -1.14 0.95
C PHE A 107 14.93 -0.17 0.97
N ASP A 108 15.91 -0.40 0.10
CA ASP A 108 17.13 0.38 -0.05
C ASP A 108 17.27 0.87 -1.50
N GLN A 109 17.14 2.18 -1.71
CA GLN A 109 17.22 2.80 -3.04
C GLN A 109 18.62 2.75 -3.66
N SER A 110 19.67 2.58 -2.83
CA SER A 110 21.06 2.50 -3.29
C SER A 110 21.37 1.18 -4.01
N LYS A 111 20.53 0.16 -3.81
CA LYS A 111 20.65 -1.14 -4.49
C LYS A 111 20.07 -1.11 -5.90
N SER A 112 20.53 -2.03 -6.73
CA SER A 112 20.01 -2.26 -8.07
C SER A 112 18.52 -2.59 -8.04
N VAL A 113 17.77 -2.09 -9.03
CA VAL A 113 16.36 -2.44 -9.23
C VAL A 113 16.21 -3.96 -9.30
N GLY A 114 15.23 -4.50 -8.56
CA GLY A 114 15.02 -5.95 -8.41
C GLY A 114 15.79 -6.57 -7.24
N SER A 115 16.52 -5.78 -6.47
CA SER A 115 17.19 -6.21 -5.23
C SER A 115 17.13 -5.12 -4.15
N ARG A 116 16.09 -4.29 -4.17
CA ARG A 116 15.90 -3.18 -3.24
C ARG A 116 15.19 -3.61 -1.96
N VAL A 117 14.31 -4.62 -2.01
CA VAL A 117 13.43 -5.01 -0.91
C VAL A 117 14.10 -5.99 0.05
N SER A 118 13.87 -5.82 1.34
CA SER A 118 14.31 -6.72 2.41
C SER A 118 13.29 -6.76 3.56
N ASP A 119 13.52 -7.66 4.52
CA ASP A 119 12.78 -7.71 5.80
C ASP A 119 11.25 -7.77 5.62
N ILE A 120 10.79 -8.51 4.62
CA ILE A 120 9.35 -8.72 4.40
C ILE A 120 8.82 -9.57 5.54
N LYS A 121 7.85 -9.03 6.28
CA LYS A 121 7.18 -9.70 7.39
C LYS A 121 5.68 -9.59 7.26
N VAL A 122 4.97 -10.69 7.48
CA VAL A 122 3.51 -10.78 7.43
C VAL A 122 2.97 -10.80 8.85
N LYS A 123 1.79 -10.20 9.05
CA LYS A 123 1.10 -10.17 10.33
C LYS A 123 0.49 -11.54 10.64
N GLU A 124 0.83 -12.08 11.80
CA GLU A 124 0.30 -13.34 12.34
C GLU A 124 -0.26 -13.08 13.75
N GLY A 125 -1.58 -12.92 13.85
CA GLY A 125 -2.21 -12.44 15.09
C GLY A 125 -1.68 -11.05 15.46
N ASP A 126 -1.06 -10.93 16.64
CA ASP A 126 -0.44 -9.68 17.10
C ASP A 126 1.04 -9.55 16.73
N ASN A 127 1.63 -10.59 16.12
CA ASN A 127 3.05 -10.66 15.79
C ASN A 127 3.32 -10.44 14.30
N PHE A 128 4.60 -10.27 13.95
CA PHE A 128 5.07 -10.24 12.57
C PHE A 128 6.15 -11.31 12.38
N ALA A 129 5.91 -12.22 11.44
CA ALA A 129 6.83 -13.28 11.07
C ALA A 129 7.40 -13.05 9.66
N PRO A 130 8.62 -13.51 9.33
CA PRO A 130 9.13 -13.47 7.97
C PRO A 130 8.16 -14.14 7.00
N ILE A 131 8.02 -13.57 5.80
CA ILE A 131 7.29 -14.23 4.71
C ILE A 131 8.03 -15.51 4.27
N ASP A 132 7.27 -16.51 3.86
CA ASP A 132 7.76 -17.82 3.41
C ASP A 132 8.30 -17.84 1.97
#